data_AF-A0A9E5ASX3-F1
#
_entry.id   AF-A0A9E5ASX3-F1
#
_cell.length_a   1.000
_cell.length_b   1.000
_cell.length_c   1.000
_cell.angle_alpha   90.00
_cell.angle_beta   90.00
_cell.angle_gamma   90.00
#
_symmetry.space_group_name_H-M   'P 1'
#
loop_
_entity.id
_entity.type
_entity.pdbx_description
1 polymer ?
#
loop_
_entity_poly.entity_id
_entity_poly.type
_entity_poly.pdbx_seq_one_letter_code
_entity_poly.pdbx_strand_id
1 'polypeptide(L)' 'MEHAGAVFIRHGGRRDWYQNPTTKVCQPVPRHDEVKEHLARHIVRMLSNK' A
#
# COMPACT_ATOMS: atom_id res chain seq x y z
N MET A 1 -5.32 17.14 2.51
CA MET A 1 -4.07 16.57 1.95
C MET A 1 -4.35 15.13 1.58
N GLU A 2 -4.71 14.84 0.33
CA GLU A 2 -5.01 13.48 -0.15
C GLU A 2 -4.10 13.15 -1.35
N HIS A 3 -2.78 13.11 -1.12
CA HIS A 3 -1.78 13.03 -2.20
C HIS A 3 -0.91 11.77 -2.21
N ALA A 4 -1.20 10.78 -1.36
CA ALA A 4 -0.61 9.46 -1.52
C ALA A 4 -1.51 8.68 -2.49
N GLY A 5 -1.03 8.35 -3.69
CA GLY A 5 -1.76 7.61 -4.73
C GLY A 5 -2.13 6.17 -4.37
N ALA A 6 -2.50 5.89 -3.13
CA ALA A 6 -2.89 4.59 -2.60
C ALA A 6 -4.32 4.67 -2.05
N VAL A 7 -5.26 4.03 -2.72
CA VAL A 7 -6.66 3.92 -2.28
C VAL A 7 -6.84 2.63 -1.50
N PHE A 8 -7.43 2.73 -0.32
CA PHE A 8 -7.83 1.54 0.43
C PHE A 8 -9.00 0.85 -0.28
N ILE A 9 -8.89 -0.46 -0.48
CA ILE A 9 -9.90 -1.27 -1.17
C ILE A 9 -10.70 -2.11 -0.18
N ARG A 10 -9.99 -2.88 0.67
CA ARG A 10 -10.64 -3.75 1.65
C ARG A 10 -9.69 -4.18 2.76
N HIS A 11 -10.27 -4.52 3.89
CA HIS A 11 -9.58 -5.21 4.96
C HIS A 11 -9.44 -6.68 4.57
N GLY A 12 -8.22 -7.16 4.38
CA GLY A 12 -7.95 -8.59 4.46
C GLY A 12 -7.88 -9.04 5.93
N GLY A 13 -7.64 -10.32 6.16
CA GLY A 13 -7.54 -10.86 7.53
C GLY A 13 -6.42 -10.18 8.34
N ARG A 14 -5.17 -10.42 7.95
CA ARG A 14 -3.97 -9.87 8.64
C ARG A 14 -3.33 -8.65 7.95
N ARG A 15 -3.84 -8.26 6.78
CA ARG A 15 -3.27 -7.20 5.92
C ARG A 15 -4.41 -6.40 5.31
N ASP A 16 -4.18 -5.13 5.07
CA ASP A 16 -5.06 -4.28 4.28
C ASP A 16 -4.71 -4.34 2.80
N TRP A 17 -5.70 -4.20 1.94
CA TRP A 17 -5.47 -4.07 0.51
C TRP A 17 -5.55 -2.61 0.11
N TYR A 18 -4.46 -2.14 -0.49
CA TYR A 18 -4.36 -0.85 -1.11
C TYR A 18 -4.14 -1.03 -2.61
N GLN A 19 -4.74 -0.14 -3.39
CA GLN A 19 -4.56 -0.09 -4.83
C GLN A 19 -4.09 1.31 -5.23
N ASN A 20 -3.15 1.36 -6.17
CA ASN A 20 -2.83 2.60 -6.85
C ASN A 20 -3.93 2.91 -7.89
N PRO A 21 -4.64 4.06 -7.83
CA PRO A 21 -5.73 4.36 -8.74
C PRO A 21 -5.25 4.62 -10.18
N THR A 22 -4.00 5.01 -10.36
CA THR A 22 -3.39 5.34 -11.66
C THR A 22 -2.82 4.11 -12.34
N THR A 23 -1.98 3.33 -11.64
CA THR A 23 -1.35 2.14 -12.22
C THR A 23 -2.20 0.87 -12.06
N LYS A 24 -3.27 0.93 -11.27
CA LYS A 24 -4.15 -0.20 -10.88
C LYS A 24 -3.44 -1.32 -10.12
N VAL A 25 -2.17 -1.12 -9.73
CA VAL A 25 -1.40 -2.08 -8.93
C VAL A 25 -2.00 -2.21 -7.54
N CYS A 26 -2.25 -3.44 -7.11
CA CYS A 26 -2.73 -3.77 -5.77
C CYS A 26 -1.60 -4.34 -4.92
N GLN A 27 -1.48 -3.89 -3.68
CA GLN A 27 -0.51 -4.41 -2.70
C GLN A 27 -1.16 -4.64 -1.33
N PRO A 28 -0.83 -5.77 -0.65
CA PRO A 28 -1.22 -6.00 0.72
C PRO A 28 -0.28 -5.24 1.68
N VAL A 29 -0.83 -4.31 2.46
CA VAL A 29 -0.13 -3.57 3.50
C VAL A 29 -0.30 -4.31 4.83
N PRO A 30 0.78 -4.78 5.47
CA PRO A 30 0.71 -5.40 6.79
C PRO A 30 0.24 -4.39 7.86
N ARG A 31 -0.52 -4.86 8.84
CA ARG A 31 -0.99 -4.04 9.98
C ARG A 31 -0.11 -4.14 11.24
N HIS A 32 0.93 -4.96 11.22
CA HIS A 32 1.84 -5.07 12.35
C HIS A 32 2.91 -3.98 12.27
N ASP A 33 3.31 -3.48 13.43
CA ASP A 33 4.32 -2.41 13.58
C ASP A 33 5.67 -2.78 12.95
N GLU A 34 6.06 -4.06 13.00
CA GLU A 34 7.36 -4.52 12.53
C GLU A 34 7.37 -4.89 11.04
N VAL A 35 7.30 -3.91 10.15
CA VAL A 35 7.51 -4.13 8.72
C VAL A 35 8.99 -3.95 8.36
N LYS A 36 9.56 -4.91 7.62
CA LYS A 36 10.93 -4.76 7.12
C LYS A 36 11.03 -3.52 6.22
N GLU A 37 12.02 -2.67 6.43
CA GLU A 37 12.16 -1.39 5.70
C GLU A 37 12.20 -1.56 4.18
N HIS A 38 12.78 -2.65 3.68
CA HIS A 38 12.77 -2.95 2.24
C HIS A 38 11.35 -3.19 1.71
N LEU A 39 10.48 -3.85 2.49
CA LEU A 39 9.10 -4.13 2.13
C LEU A 39 8.28 -2.83 2.18
N ALA A 40 8.47 -2.01 3.21
CA ALA A 40 7.83 -0.70 3.31
C ALA A 40 8.17 0.19 2.12
N ARG A 41 9.46 0.31 1.77
CA ARG A 41 9.91 1.08 0.59
C ARG A 41 9.35 0.52 -0.71
N HIS A 42 9.26 -0.80 -0.84
CA HIS A 42 8.67 -1.44 -2.01
C HIS A 42 7.18 -1.13 -2.15
N ILE A 43 6.40 -1.28 -1.07
CA ILE A 43 4.97 -0.96 -1.02
C ILE A 43 4.73 0.49 -1.39
N VAL A 44 5.47 1.42 -0.77
CA VAL A 44 5.37 2.85 -1.09
C VAL A 44 5.71 3.11 -2.55
N ARG A 45 6.75 2.48 -3.10
CA ARG A 45 7.12 2.65 -4.50
C ARG A 45 6.04 2.15 -5.47
N MET A 46 5.38 1.05 -5.15
CA MET A 46 4.30 0.49 -5.97
C MET A 46 3.00 1.30 -5.87
N LEU A 47 2.72 1.85 -4.69
CA LEU A 47 1.51 2.62 -4.41
C LEU A 47 1.66 4.13 -4.62
N SER A 48 2.88 4.63 -4.90
CA SER A 48 3.13 6.04 -5.18
C SER A 48 2.94 6.35 -6.66
N ASN A 49 2.34 7.49 -6.95
CA ASN A 49 2.16 8.07 -8.30
C ASN A 49 3.28 9.04 -8.64
N LYS A 50 4.54 8.63 -8.46
CA LYS A 50 5.68 9.51 -8.77
C LYS A 50 6.07 9.41 -10.24
#